data_AF-A0A9P7P460-F1
#
_entry.id   AF-A0A9P7P460-F1
#
_cell.length_a   1.000
_cell.length_b   1.000
_cell.length_c   1.000
_cell.angle_alpha   90.00
_cell.angle_beta   90.00
_cell.angle_gamma   90.00
#
_symmetry.space_group_name_H-M   'P 1'
#
loop_
_entity.id
_entity.type
_entity.pdbx_description
1 polymer ?
#
loop_
_entity_poly.entity_id
_entity_poly.type
_entity_poly.pdbx_seq_one_letter_code
_entity_poly.pdbx_strand_id
1 'polypeptide(L)'
;MASNTKSPIALFFGLYNQFDYNPRNTAKDEINRMCEFFGWKRGGAKELKARTRLRKAKVDQRGWFEPEYNDKSDNVLAVSQQPECSRLRTSPVLETSEQIDVAVSCPAVRISGPIDLFFSQYHQFNYDPHSKVWREFNRMLNFFHWTVGSEKEKKARNLFRQALVDEFGANYGESDDKLDVLQRLCQKLEIEPMRQSITACKKAINGVYVNIVDFIDCERTGEPIHKFASLRQLRQYTIREDKFFPRKQAKRSLLLRFLLKVLVGQNQVQ
;
A
#
# COMPACT_ATOMS: atom_id res chain seq x y z
N MET A 1 -16.91 19.31 30.24
CA MET A 1 -15.59 19.78 29.77
C MET A 1 -15.50 19.48 28.28
N ALA A 2 -15.52 20.51 27.43
CA ALA A 2 -15.54 20.30 25.98
C ALA A 2 -14.22 19.66 25.52
N SER A 3 -14.31 18.50 24.88
CA SER A 3 -13.18 17.82 24.26
C SER A 3 -12.57 18.75 23.21
N ASN A 4 -11.37 19.27 23.47
CA ASN A 4 -10.62 20.14 22.56
C ASN A 4 -10.02 19.31 21.42
N THR A 5 -10.88 18.74 20.57
CA THR A 5 -10.47 17.98 19.39
C THR A 5 -9.96 18.97 18.35
N LYS A 6 -8.64 19.09 18.22
CA LYS A 6 -8.01 19.87 17.15
C LYS A 6 -8.51 19.36 15.79
N SER A 7 -8.94 20.27 14.92
CA SER A 7 -9.42 19.90 13.58
C SER A 7 -8.34 19.16 12.79
N PRO A 8 -8.68 18.30 11.80
CA PRO A 8 -7.69 17.64 10.96
C PRO A 8 -6.69 18.60 10.31
N ILE A 9 -7.13 19.83 9.99
CA ILE A 9 -6.29 20.91 9.49
C ILE A 9 -5.29 21.38 10.57
N ALA A 10 -5.76 21.61 11.80
CA ALA A 10 -4.90 22.00 12.91
C ALA A 10 -3.89 20.91 13.28
N LEU A 11 -4.28 19.63 13.18
CA LEU A 11 -3.37 18.49 13.35
C LEU A 11 -2.31 18.46 12.24
N PHE A 12 -2.68 18.73 10.99
CA PHE A 12 -1.73 18.80 9.88
C PHE A 12 -0.65 19.86 10.11
N PHE A 13 -1.04 21.10 10.44
CA PHE A 13 -0.07 22.16 10.69
C PHE A 13 0.72 21.93 11.98
N GLY A 14 0.12 21.27 12.99
CA GLY A 14 0.81 20.88 14.23
C GLY A 14 1.96 19.89 14.05
N LEU A 15 2.09 19.23 12.88
CA LEU A 15 3.27 18.42 12.54
C LEU A 15 4.52 19.26 12.26
N TYR A 16 4.35 20.57 12.04
CA TYR A 16 5.40 21.52 11.74
C TYR A 16 5.57 22.43 12.96
N ASN A 17 6.17 21.90 14.02
CA ASN A 17 6.30 22.58 15.33
C ASN A 17 6.99 23.95 15.31
N GLN A 18 7.79 24.25 14.27
CA GLN A 18 8.45 25.56 14.07
C GLN A 18 7.56 26.56 13.33
N PHE A 19 6.43 26.12 12.77
CA PHE A 19 5.49 26.96 12.03
C PHE A 19 4.34 27.37 12.93
N ASP A 20 4.19 28.69 13.12
CA ASP A 20 3.09 29.26 13.89
C ASP A 20 1.80 29.26 13.06
N TYR A 21 0.98 28.23 13.29
CA TYR A 21 -0.30 28.01 12.63
C TYR A 21 -1.38 28.96 13.16
N ASN A 22 -1.95 29.77 12.27
CA ASN A 22 -3.06 30.64 12.61
C ASN A 22 -4.39 30.06 12.12
N PRO A 23 -5.29 29.58 13.02
CA PRO A 23 -6.57 28.99 12.63
C PRO A 23 -7.57 29.99 12.04
N ARG A 24 -7.31 31.30 12.14
CA ARG A 24 -8.14 32.35 11.52
C ARG A 24 -7.90 32.46 10.01
N ASN A 25 -6.76 31.98 9.52
CA ASN A 25 -6.41 32.02 8.10
C ASN A 25 -7.02 30.83 7.36
N THR A 26 -7.25 30.99 6.05
CA THR A 26 -7.65 29.84 5.25
C THR A 26 -6.51 28.84 5.20
N ALA A 27 -6.82 27.54 5.14
CA ALA A 27 -5.78 26.53 4.98
C ALA A 27 -4.93 26.72 3.70
N LYS A 28 -5.48 27.38 2.65
CA LYS A 28 -4.70 27.72 1.44
C LYS A 28 -3.64 28.78 1.75
N ASP A 29 -3.97 29.75 2.57
CA ASP A 29 -3.04 30.83 2.93
C ASP A 29 -2.01 30.34 3.93
N GLU A 30 -2.41 29.53 4.90
CA GLU A 30 -1.48 28.92 5.85
C GLU A 30 -0.47 28.00 5.17
N ILE A 31 -0.87 27.22 4.15
CA ILE A 31 0.10 26.40 3.44
C ILE A 31 1.05 27.23 2.58
N ASN A 32 0.61 28.38 2.07
CA ASN A 32 1.50 29.30 1.35
C ASN A 32 2.53 29.91 2.31
N ARG A 33 2.08 30.43 3.46
CA ARG A 33 2.95 30.92 4.55
C ARG A 33 3.96 29.86 4.99
N MET A 34 3.51 28.62 5.14
CA MET A 34 4.38 27.50 5.52
C MET A 34 5.43 27.21 4.45
N CYS A 35 5.07 27.28 3.16
CA CYS A 35 6.03 27.11 2.07
C CYS A 35 7.08 28.22 2.06
N GLU A 36 6.68 29.46 2.32
CA GLU A 36 7.59 30.61 2.42
C GLU A 36 8.53 30.46 3.63
N PHE A 37 7.97 30.14 4.81
CA PHE A 37 8.72 29.95 6.05
C PHE A 37 9.82 28.90 5.92
N PHE A 38 9.54 27.78 5.25
CA PHE A 38 10.52 26.71 5.05
C PHE A 38 11.32 26.83 3.73
N GLY A 39 11.15 27.92 2.96
CA GLY A 39 11.87 28.15 1.71
C GLY A 39 11.59 27.09 0.63
N TRP A 40 10.37 26.54 0.59
CA TRP A 40 10.01 25.51 -0.39
C TRP A 40 9.73 26.13 -1.76
N LYS A 41 10.44 25.66 -2.78
CA LYS A 41 10.22 26.09 -4.17
C LYS A 41 8.79 25.79 -4.62
N ARG A 42 8.17 26.75 -5.30
CA ARG A 42 6.85 26.61 -5.91
C ARG A 42 6.84 25.45 -6.92
N GLY A 43 5.89 24.52 -6.80
CA GLY A 43 5.82 23.28 -7.57
C GLY A 43 6.83 22.20 -7.16
N GLY A 44 7.60 22.44 -6.09
CA GLY A 44 8.58 21.49 -5.58
C GLY A 44 7.95 20.30 -4.86
N ALA A 45 8.70 19.20 -4.75
CA ALA A 45 8.22 17.95 -4.15
C ALA A 45 7.73 18.12 -2.70
N LYS A 46 8.36 19.01 -1.91
CA LYS A 46 7.98 19.29 -0.51
C LYS A 46 6.62 20.01 -0.42
N GLU A 47 6.42 21.06 -1.22
CA GLU A 47 5.14 21.78 -1.31
C GLU A 47 4.03 20.84 -1.80
N LEU A 48 4.27 20.09 -2.88
CA LEU A 48 3.27 19.18 -3.44
C LEU A 48 2.84 18.11 -2.42
N LYS A 49 3.80 17.57 -1.66
CA LYS A 49 3.51 16.61 -0.57
C LYS A 49 2.67 17.28 0.53
N ALA A 50 3.04 18.47 0.99
CA ALA A 50 2.29 19.21 2.00
C ALA A 50 0.86 19.56 1.53
N ARG A 51 0.69 20.03 0.29
CA ARG A 51 -0.61 20.38 -0.28
C ARG A 51 -1.53 19.17 -0.40
N THR A 52 -0.96 18.01 -0.76
CA THR A 52 -1.71 16.76 -0.83
C THR A 52 -2.20 16.32 0.55
N ARG A 53 -1.35 16.40 1.57
CA ARG A 53 -1.71 16.06 2.95
C ARG A 53 -2.77 17.01 3.52
N LEU A 54 -2.65 18.31 3.25
CA LEU A 54 -3.65 19.29 3.67
C LEU A 54 -4.99 19.09 2.94
N ARG A 55 -4.96 18.72 1.66
CA ARG A 55 -6.18 18.34 0.92
C ARG A 55 -6.85 17.11 1.54
N LYS A 56 -6.07 16.11 1.97
CA LYS A 56 -6.58 14.92 2.71
C LYS A 56 -7.27 15.36 4.01
N ALA A 57 -6.62 16.18 4.82
CA ALA A 57 -7.20 16.73 6.05
C ALA A 57 -8.51 17.52 5.81
N LYS A 58 -8.62 18.24 4.69
CA LYS A 58 -9.85 18.95 4.29
C LYS A 58 -10.99 18.03 3.85
N VAL A 59 -10.69 16.85 3.31
CA VAL A 59 -11.68 15.85 2.92
C VAL A 59 -12.19 15.14 4.17
N ASP A 60 -11.30 14.79 5.09
CA ASP A 60 -11.66 14.16 6.37
C ASP A 60 -12.52 15.09 7.26
N GLN A 61 -12.36 16.41 7.15
CA GLN A 61 -13.23 17.38 7.82
C GLN A 61 -14.65 17.45 7.25
N ARG A 62 -14.89 16.98 6.02
CA ARG A 62 -16.17 17.17 5.30
C ARG A 62 -17.12 15.96 5.29
N GLY A 63 -16.76 14.83 5.88
CA GLY A 63 -17.64 13.65 5.96
C GLY A 63 -17.92 13.01 4.60
N TRP A 64 -18.27 11.72 4.62
CA TRP A 64 -18.50 10.89 3.44
C TRP A 64 -19.58 11.45 2.50
N PHE A 65 -19.23 11.71 1.24
CA PHE A 65 -20.18 11.82 0.12
C PHE A 65 -19.52 11.27 -1.15
N GLU A 66 -20.02 10.14 -1.65
CA GLU A 66 -19.99 9.71 -3.05
C GLU A 66 -21.45 9.52 -3.49
N PRO A 67 -21.80 9.58 -4.79
CA PRO A 67 -21.15 10.27 -5.91
C PRO A 67 -22.16 11.06 -6.78
N GLU A 68 -21.68 12.05 -7.54
CA GLU A 68 -22.30 12.35 -8.84
C GLU A 68 -21.25 12.11 -9.93
N TYR A 69 -21.34 10.90 -10.50
CA TYR A 69 -20.73 10.52 -11.76
C TYR A 69 -21.70 10.97 -12.86
N ASN A 70 -21.35 12.01 -13.60
CA ASN A 70 -22.11 12.40 -14.78
C ASN A 70 -21.43 11.84 -16.03
N ASP A 71 -22.22 11.01 -16.70
CA ASP A 71 -22.06 10.40 -18.00
C ASP A 71 -21.93 11.44 -19.11
N LYS A 72 -21.17 11.08 -20.16
CA LYS A 72 -21.37 11.39 -21.59
C LYS A 72 -20.09 11.07 -22.37
N SER A 73 -20.10 9.94 -23.06
CA SER A 73 -19.99 9.90 -24.52
C SER A 73 -19.85 8.47 -25.04
N ASP A 74 -20.91 8.06 -25.73
CA ASP A 74 -20.94 7.32 -26.99
C ASP A 74 -20.93 5.79 -27.02
N ASN A 75 -22.16 5.31 -27.26
CA ASN A 75 -22.57 4.08 -27.94
C ASN A 75 -21.63 3.62 -29.05
N VAL A 76 -21.33 2.31 -29.07
CA VAL A 76 -21.38 1.50 -30.31
C VAL A 76 -21.94 0.11 -29.98
N LEU A 77 -22.89 -0.31 -30.82
CA LEU A 77 -23.68 -1.53 -30.82
C LEU A 77 -22.83 -2.81 -30.95
N ALA A 78 -23.23 -3.87 -30.24
CA ALA A 78 -23.05 -5.25 -30.70
C ALA A 78 -24.08 -6.21 -30.07
N VAL A 79 -24.94 -6.74 -30.94
CA VAL A 79 -25.81 -7.90 -30.73
C VAL A 79 -24.97 -9.18 -30.69
N SER A 80 -25.27 -10.11 -29.77
CA SER A 80 -25.55 -11.53 -30.10
C SER A 80 -25.72 -12.39 -28.84
N GLN A 81 -26.94 -12.91 -28.73
CA GLN A 81 -27.44 -14.16 -28.15
C GLN A 81 -26.41 -15.15 -27.54
N GLN A 82 -26.69 -15.59 -26.30
CA GLN A 82 -26.32 -16.92 -25.81
C GLN A 82 -27.57 -17.83 -25.85
N PRO A 83 -27.46 -19.10 -26.24
CA PRO A 83 -28.48 -20.08 -25.93
C PRO A 83 -28.27 -20.70 -24.54
N GLU A 84 -29.41 -20.99 -23.93
CA GLU A 84 -29.60 -21.74 -22.70
C GLU A 84 -28.95 -23.12 -22.73
N CYS A 85 -28.56 -23.64 -21.56
CA CYS A 85 -28.77 -25.06 -21.30
C CYS A 85 -29.07 -25.31 -19.81
N SER A 86 -30.17 -26.03 -19.62
CA SER A 86 -30.87 -26.34 -18.39
C SER A 86 -30.34 -27.59 -17.68
N ARG A 87 -30.42 -27.53 -16.33
CA ARG A 87 -30.72 -28.58 -15.32
C ARG A 87 -30.40 -30.05 -15.65
N LEU A 88 -29.85 -30.74 -14.65
CA LEU A 88 -30.52 -31.89 -14.01
C LEU A 88 -30.15 -32.00 -12.51
N ARG A 89 -31.15 -32.37 -11.70
CA ARG A 89 -31.13 -32.66 -10.25
C ARG A 89 -30.52 -34.05 -10.00
N THR A 90 -29.98 -34.36 -8.82
CA THR A 90 -30.74 -34.96 -7.68
C THR A 90 -29.85 -35.12 -6.44
N SER A 91 -30.44 -35.02 -5.24
CA SER A 91 -29.89 -35.32 -3.90
C SER A 91 -30.25 -36.78 -3.49
N PRO A 92 -30.11 -37.31 -2.24
CA PRO A 92 -29.55 -36.75 -0.98
C PRO A 92 -28.79 -37.76 -0.03
N VAL A 93 -28.39 -37.24 1.15
CA VAL A 93 -28.15 -37.88 2.50
C VAL A 93 -26.89 -38.75 2.74
N LEU A 94 -26.05 -38.31 3.69
CA LEU A 94 -25.78 -39.01 4.97
C LEU A 94 -24.92 -38.15 5.91
N GLU A 95 -25.56 -37.70 6.99
CA GLU A 95 -24.92 -37.20 8.22
C GLU A 95 -24.21 -38.35 8.93
N THR A 96 -22.95 -38.12 9.33
CA THR A 96 -22.42 -38.69 10.57
C THR A 96 -21.57 -37.64 11.25
N SER A 97 -22.06 -37.20 12.40
CA SER A 97 -21.40 -36.34 13.37
C SER A 97 -20.30 -37.13 14.07
N GLU A 98 -19.06 -36.65 14.02
CA GLU A 98 -18.10 -36.83 15.12
C GLU A 98 -17.36 -35.51 15.35
N GLN A 99 -17.63 -34.95 16.53
CA GLN A 99 -16.93 -33.82 17.12
C GLN A 99 -15.57 -34.30 17.62
N ILE A 100 -14.48 -33.69 17.16
CA ILE A 100 -13.16 -33.81 17.80
C ILE A 100 -12.54 -32.41 17.91
N ASP A 101 -12.60 -31.93 19.14
CA ASP A 101 -11.72 -31.00 19.86
C ASP A 101 -10.96 -29.91 19.10
N VAL A 102 -11.40 -28.69 19.39
CA VAL A 102 -10.71 -27.42 19.22
C VAL A 102 -9.33 -27.45 19.91
N ALA A 103 -8.33 -27.92 19.17
CA ALA A 103 -6.95 -27.57 19.45
C ALA A 103 -6.76 -26.09 19.11
N VAL A 104 -6.62 -25.27 20.16
CA VAL A 104 -6.15 -23.89 20.09
C VAL A 104 -4.91 -23.87 19.19
N SER A 105 -5.07 -23.28 18.01
CA SER A 105 -3.97 -23.10 17.06
C SER A 105 -2.89 -22.28 17.75
N CYS A 106 -1.79 -22.94 18.13
CA CYS A 106 -0.53 -22.28 18.37
C CYS A 106 -0.26 -21.39 17.14
N PRO A 107 -0.02 -20.08 17.28
CA PRO A 107 0.37 -19.27 16.14
C PRO A 107 1.63 -19.91 15.58
N ALA A 108 1.56 -20.37 14.33
CA ALA A 108 2.67 -21.00 13.63
C ALA A 108 3.93 -20.17 13.90
N VAL A 109 4.96 -20.82 14.45
CA VAL A 109 6.25 -20.19 14.74
C VAL A 109 6.71 -19.49 13.47
N ARG A 110 6.61 -18.17 13.43
CA ARG A 110 7.11 -17.40 12.28
C ARG A 110 8.63 -17.52 12.35
N ILE A 111 9.24 -18.16 11.37
CA ILE A 111 10.68 -18.09 11.18
C ILE A 111 10.99 -16.60 10.96
N SER A 112 11.87 -16.03 11.79
CA SER A 112 12.22 -14.61 11.73
C SER A 112 12.66 -14.23 10.32
N GLY A 113 11.84 -13.43 9.63
CA GLY A 113 12.14 -12.92 8.29
C GLY A 113 13.07 -11.69 8.34
N PRO A 114 13.56 -11.22 7.19
CA PRO A 114 14.34 -9.98 7.10
C PRO A 114 13.70 -8.76 7.79
N ILE A 115 12.37 -8.66 7.77
CA ILE A 115 11.65 -7.61 8.50
C ILE A 115 11.78 -7.78 10.01
N ASP A 116 11.65 -9.00 10.53
CA ASP A 116 11.75 -9.27 11.97
C ASP A 116 13.19 -9.00 12.45
N LEU A 117 14.19 -9.37 11.64
CA LEU A 117 15.59 -9.04 11.89
C LEU A 117 15.85 -7.53 11.93
N PHE A 118 15.18 -6.75 11.07
CA PHE A 118 15.26 -5.29 11.13
C PHE A 118 14.72 -4.75 12.46
N PHE A 119 13.53 -5.16 12.88
CA PHE A 119 12.93 -4.68 14.14
C PHE A 119 13.69 -5.17 15.38
N SER A 120 14.33 -6.34 15.30
CA SER A 120 15.14 -6.89 16.40
C SER A 120 16.31 -5.98 16.80
N GLN A 121 16.78 -5.08 15.93
CA GLN A 121 17.84 -4.11 16.23
C GLN A 121 17.39 -3.02 17.21
N TYR A 122 16.09 -2.93 17.49
CA TYR A 122 15.49 -1.90 18.34
C TYR A 122 14.85 -2.53 19.58
N HIS A 123 15.65 -3.17 20.44
CA HIS A 123 15.18 -3.95 21.61
C HIS A 123 14.24 -3.21 22.57
N GLN A 124 14.29 -1.88 22.62
CA GLN A 124 13.39 -1.06 23.46
C GLN A 124 11.99 -0.89 22.86
N PHE A 125 11.83 -1.12 21.55
CA PHE A 125 10.57 -0.98 20.85
C PHE A 125 9.80 -2.31 20.87
N ASN A 126 8.58 -2.28 21.40
CA ASN A 126 7.68 -3.44 21.42
C ASN A 126 7.03 -3.65 20.04
N TYR A 127 7.77 -4.33 19.16
CA TYR A 127 7.37 -4.70 17.81
C TYR A 127 6.34 -5.83 17.80
N ASP A 128 5.25 -5.66 17.06
CA ASP A 128 4.24 -6.69 16.82
C ASP A 128 4.43 -7.34 15.43
N PRO A 129 4.88 -8.62 15.35
CA PRO A 129 5.10 -9.32 14.08
C PRO A 129 3.82 -9.73 13.33
N HIS A 130 2.64 -9.52 13.92
CA HIS A 130 1.35 -9.79 13.27
C HIS A 130 0.66 -8.52 12.77
N SER A 131 1.22 -7.34 13.07
CA SER A 131 0.74 -6.06 12.57
C SER A 131 1.31 -5.74 11.18
N LYS A 132 0.62 -4.83 10.47
CA LYS A 132 1.07 -4.28 9.18
C LYS A 132 2.43 -3.62 9.36
N VAL A 133 3.39 -4.01 8.55
CA VAL A 133 4.79 -3.64 8.73
C VAL A 133 4.99 -2.13 8.66
N TRP A 134 4.25 -1.45 7.79
CA TRP A 134 4.33 0.00 7.65
C TRP A 134 3.81 0.73 8.89
N ARG A 135 2.83 0.15 9.60
CA ARG A 135 2.30 0.69 10.86
C ARG A 135 3.32 0.53 11.98
N GLU A 136 3.95 -0.63 12.09
CA GLU A 136 5.01 -0.88 13.08
C GLU A 136 6.22 0.04 12.88
N PHE A 137 6.62 0.25 11.63
CA PHE A 137 7.71 1.19 11.33
C PHE A 137 7.37 2.62 11.78
N ASN A 138 6.16 3.10 11.52
CA ASN A 138 5.73 4.43 11.98
C ASN A 138 5.61 4.51 13.51
N ARG A 139 5.13 3.46 14.18
CA ARG A 139 5.11 3.37 15.66
C ARG A 139 6.53 3.47 16.22
N MET A 140 7.48 2.78 15.62
CA MET A 140 8.89 2.80 16.01
C MET A 140 9.49 4.21 15.87
N LEU A 141 9.24 4.91 14.75
CA LEU A 141 9.71 6.29 14.56
C LEU A 141 9.19 7.24 15.64
N ASN A 142 7.91 7.08 16.02
CA ASN A 142 7.29 7.87 17.08
C ASN A 142 7.85 7.53 18.46
N PHE A 143 8.06 6.24 18.76
CA PHE A 143 8.60 5.76 20.04
C PHE A 143 9.98 6.33 20.34
N PHE A 144 10.87 6.41 19.35
CA PHE A 144 12.20 7.00 19.52
C PHE A 144 12.22 8.53 19.38
N HIS A 145 11.07 9.17 19.14
CA HIS A 145 10.95 10.61 18.94
C HIS A 145 11.91 11.17 17.87
N TRP A 146 12.17 10.42 16.80
CA TRP A 146 13.08 10.88 15.76
C TRP A 146 12.45 11.95 14.88
N THR A 147 13.13 13.09 14.79
CA THR A 147 12.73 14.16 13.89
C THR A 147 12.77 13.70 12.44
N VAL A 148 11.75 14.07 11.68
CA VAL A 148 11.66 13.79 10.23
C VAL A 148 12.89 14.33 9.51
N GLY A 149 13.59 13.47 8.77
CA GLY A 149 14.80 13.87 8.04
C GLY A 149 16.07 13.93 8.88
N SER A 150 16.02 13.54 10.16
CA SER A 150 17.23 13.27 10.95
C SER A 150 18.03 12.10 10.37
N GLU A 151 19.34 12.05 10.61
CA GLU A 151 20.17 10.95 10.10
C GLU A 151 19.77 9.58 10.66
N LYS A 152 19.30 9.52 11.91
CA LYS A 152 18.76 8.30 12.52
C LYS A 152 17.51 7.81 11.78
N GLU A 153 16.56 8.71 11.52
CA GLU A 153 15.33 8.39 10.78
C GLU A 153 15.63 7.95 9.34
N LYS A 154 16.51 8.66 8.63
CA LYS A 154 16.92 8.29 7.27
C LYS A 154 17.59 6.92 7.23
N LYS A 155 18.51 6.64 8.17
CA LYS A 155 19.20 5.35 8.27
C LYS A 155 18.21 4.22 8.52
N ALA A 156 17.34 4.36 9.52
CA ALA A 156 16.31 3.38 9.82
C ALA A 156 15.36 3.16 8.64
N ARG A 157 14.93 4.22 7.96
CA ARG A 157 14.09 4.11 6.76
C ARG A 157 14.78 3.37 5.62
N ASN A 158 16.08 3.57 5.43
CA ASN A 158 16.84 2.86 4.40
C ASN A 158 17.00 1.37 4.73
N LEU A 159 17.32 1.05 5.99
CA LEU A 159 17.40 -0.34 6.46
C LEU A 159 16.04 -1.04 6.37
N PHE A 160 14.98 -0.38 6.81
CA PHE A 160 13.61 -0.87 6.69
C PHE A 160 13.23 -1.18 5.25
N ARG A 161 13.54 -0.26 4.33
CA ARG A 161 13.31 -0.43 2.89
C ARG A 161 14.10 -1.59 2.30
N GLN A 162 15.32 -1.83 2.79
CA GLN A 162 16.11 -2.99 2.38
C GLN A 162 15.46 -4.28 2.89
N ALA A 163 15.05 -4.32 4.16
CA ALA A 163 14.35 -5.46 4.75
C ALA A 163 13.07 -5.84 3.97
N LEU A 164 12.30 -4.85 3.47
CA LEU A 164 11.15 -5.14 2.59
C LEU A 164 11.52 -5.81 1.27
N VAL A 165 12.67 -5.46 0.69
CA VAL A 165 13.18 -6.09 -0.54
C VAL A 165 13.66 -7.50 -0.25
N ASP A 166 14.39 -7.67 0.84
CA ASP A 166 14.94 -8.97 1.26
C ASP A 166 13.81 -9.93 1.65
N GLU A 167 12.77 -9.45 2.33
CA GLU A 167 11.57 -10.24 2.66
C GLU A 167 10.88 -10.77 1.40
N PHE A 168 10.71 -9.89 0.40
CA PHE A 168 10.15 -10.32 -0.88
C PHE A 168 11.03 -11.38 -1.55
N GLY A 169 12.34 -11.18 -1.54
CA GLY A 169 13.31 -12.14 -2.08
C GLY A 169 13.28 -13.48 -1.35
N ALA A 170 13.12 -13.49 -0.03
CA ALA A 170 12.99 -14.71 0.76
C ALA A 170 11.71 -15.49 0.42
N ASN A 171 10.59 -14.80 0.20
CA ASN A 171 9.30 -15.43 -0.08
C ASN A 171 9.16 -15.93 -1.53
N TYR A 172 9.76 -15.22 -2.50
CA TYR A 172 9.52 -15.47 -3.93
C TYR A 172 10.78 -15.82 -4.72
N GLY A 173 11.96 -15.67 -4.13
CA GLY A 173 13.25 -15.78 -4.81
C GLY A 173 13.64 -14.50 -5.54
N GLU A 174 14.75 -14.56 -6.26
CA GLU A 174 15.31 -13.42 -7.01
C GLU A 174 15.24 -13.60 -8.53
N SER A 175 14.95 -14.81 -9.00
CA SER A 175 15.02 -15.18 -10.41
C SER A 175 13.69 -15.02 -11.14
N ASP A 176 13.70 -14.39 -12.31
CA ASP A 176 12.51 -14.20 -13.14
C ASP A 176 12.46 -15.12 -14.37
N ASP A 177 13.36 -16.09 -14.47
CA ASP A 177 13.46 -17.08 -15.55
C ASP A 177 12.85 -18.45 -15.18
N LYS A 178 12.34 -18.59 -13.96
CA LYS A 178 11.71 -19.81 -13.45
C LYS A 178 10.19 -19.72 -13.52
N LEU A 179 9.56 -20.66 -14.23
CA LEU A 179 8.11 -20.68 -14.42
C LEU A 179 7.36 -20.86 -13.10
N ASP A 180 7.81 -21.77 -12.25
CA ASP A 180 7.20 -22.08 -10.95
C ASP A 180 7.20 -20.86 -10.01
N VAL A 181 8.28 -20.06 -10.02
CA VAL A 181 8.38 -18.80 -9.29
C VAL A 181 7.31 -17.80 -9.76
N LEU A 182 7.20 -17.64 -11.08
CA LEU A 182 6.22 -16.71 -11.66
C LEU A 182 4.78 -17.18 -11.45
N GLN A 183 4.53 -18.49 -11.48
CA GLN A 183 3.22 -19.08 -11.20
C GLN A 183 2.82 -18.91 -9.74
N ARG A 184 3.74 -19.10 -8.78
CA ARG A 184 3.49 -18.77 -7.36
C ARG A 184 3.10 -17.31 -7.19
N LEU A 185 3.78 -16.40 -7.90
CA LEU A 185 3.43 -14.98 -7.87
C LEU A 185 2.05 -14.71 -8.50
N CYS A 186 1.73 -15.33 -9.64
CA CYS A 186 0.40 -15.27 -10.25
C CYS A 186 -0.69 -15.77 -9.28
N GLN A 187 -0.45 -16.88 -8.58
CA GLN A 187 -1.38 -17.43 -7.60
C GLN A 187 -1.62 -16.45 -6.45
N LYS A 188 -0.56 -15.86 -5.87
CA LYS A 188 -0.71 -14.88 -4.79
C LYS A 188 -1.42 -13.60 -5.25
N LEU A 189 -1.17 -13.17 -6.48
CA LEU A 189 -1.87 -12.04 -7.10
C LEU A 189 -3.30 -12.40 -7.55
N GLU A 190 -3.74 -13.66 -7.34
CA GLU A 190 -5.04 -14.19 -7.74
C GLU A 190 -5.32 -13.92 -9.24
N ILE A 191 -4.34 -14.25 -10.08
CA ILE A 191 -4.43 -14.13 -11.54
C ILE A 191 -4.95 -15.44 -12.12
N GLU A 192 -6.14 -15.38 -12.72
CA GLU A 192 -6.75 -16.50 -13.45
C GLU A 192 -6.96 -16.16 -14.95
N PRO A 193 -6.84 -17.13 -15.87
CA PRO A 193 -6.36 -18.49 -15.65
C PRO A 193 -4.85 -18.57 -15.44
N MET A 194 -4.39 -19.58 -14.70
CA MET A 194 -2.96 -19.84 -14.51
C MET A 194 -2.21 -19.98 -15.84
N ARG A 195 -1.17 -19.18 -16.02
CA ARG A 195 -0.39 -19.13 -17.26
C ARG A 195 0.66 -20.24 -17.28
N GLN A 196 0.89 -20.81 -18.46
CA GLN A 196 1.78 -21.97 -18.66
C GLN A 196 3.14 -21.61 -19.28
N SER A 197 3.46 -20.31 -19.42
CA SER A 197 4.75 -19.85 -19.93
C SER A 197 5.28 -18.64 -19.16
N ILE A 198 6.61 -18.51 -19.12
CA ILE A 198 7.32 -17.42 -18.44
C ILE A 198 6.83 -16.07 -18.96
N THR A 199 6.81 -15.90 -20.29
CA THR A 199 6.38 -14.66 -20.94
C THR A 199 4.93 -14.30 -20.61
N ALA A 200 4.02 -15.29 -20.59
CA ALA A 200 2.63 -15.06 -20.26
C ALA A 200 2.44 -14.67 -18.78
N CYS A 201 3.16 -15.33 -17.86
CA CYS A 201 3.14 -14.95 -16.45
C CYS A 201 3.64 -13.52 -16.24
N LYS A 202 4.80 -13.17 -16.82
CA LYS A 202 5.38 -11.82 -16.73
C LYS A 202 4.40 -10.75 -17.24
N LYS A 203 3.74 -11.00 -18.37
CA LYS A 203 2.73 -10.09 -18.93
C LYS A 203 1.53 -9.94 -17.98
N ALA A 204 1.05 -11.04 -17.40
CA ALA A 204 -0.08 -11.03 -16.49
C ALA A 204 0.24 -10.28 -15.19
N ILE A 205 1.38 -10.59 -14.55
CA ILE A 205 1.87 -9.89 -13.35
C ILE A 205 2.02 -8.39 -13.63
N ASN A 206 2.57 -8.02 -14.80
CA ASN A 206 2.71 -6.62 -15.18
C ASN A 206 1.35 -5.92 -15.43
N GLY A 207 0.27 -6.65 -15.68
CA GLY A 207 -1.09 -6.09 -15.81
C GLY A 207 -1.74 -5.74 -14.46
N VAL A 208 -1.21 -6.25 -13.35
CA VAL A 208 -1.80 -6.05 -12.02
C VAL A 208 -1.29 -4.76 -11.39
N TYR A 209 -2.22 -4.01 -10.77
CA TYR A 209 -1.92 -2.83 -9.99
C TYR A 209 -2.07 -3.14 -8.50
N VAL A 210 -0.95 -3.31 -7.79
CA VAL A 210 -0.90 -3.57 -6.34
C VAL A 210 0.17 -2.69 -5.70
N ASN A 211 0.00 -2.35 -4.42
CA ASN A 211 1.06 -1.73 -3.64
C ASN A 211 1.94 -2.85 -3.05
N ILE A 212 3.26 -2.78 -3.28
CA ILE A 212 4.19 -3.85 -2.88
C ILE A 212 4.29 -3.99 -1.34
N VAL A 213 4.11 -2.89 -0.60
CA VAL A 213 4.07 -2.96 0.88
C VAL A 213 2.84 -3.75 1.32
N ASP A 214 1.69 -3.48 0.71
CA ASP A 214 0.47 -4.23 1.03
C ASP A 214 0.59 -5.70 0.62
N PHE A 215 1.22 -5.98 -0.52
CA PHE A 215 1.51 -7.35 -0.94
C PHE A 215 2.32 -8.12 0.12
N ILE A 216 3.35 -7.49 0.70
CA ILE A 216 4.13 -8.07 1.80
C ILE A 216 3.27 -8.20 3.07
N ASP A 217 2.45 -7.21 3.39
CA ASP A 217 1.55 -7.25 4.54
C ASP A 217 0.52 -8.38 4.44
N CYS A 218 0.08 -8.79 3.24
CA CYS A 218 -0.83 -9.92 3.05
C CYS A 218 -0.21 -11.24 3.51
N GLU A 219 1.10 -11.44 3.30
CA GLU A 219 1.81 -12.61 3.84
C GLU A 219 1.90 -12.58 5.36
N ARG A 220 1.91 -11.38 5.95
CA ARG A 220 2.09 -11.20 7.38
C ARG A 220 0.81 -11.30 8.17
N THR A 221 -0.27 -10.77 7.61
CA THR A 221 -1.56 -10.64 8.27
C THR A 221 -2.55 -11.72 7.84
N GLY A 222 -2.31 -12.40 6.72
CA GLY A 222 -3.29 -13.29 6.10
C GLY A 222 -4.45 -12.54 5.42
N GLU A 223 -4.42 -11.21 5.41
CA GLU A 223 -5.42 -10.41 4.71
C GLU A 223 -5.30 -10.61 3.18
N PRO A 224 -6.43 -10.57 2.44
CA PRO A 224 -6.42 -10.69 0.99
C PRO A 224 -5.74 -9.49 0.33
N ILE A 225 -5.17 -9.73 -0.85
CA ILE A 225 -4.45 -8.69 -1.57
C ILE A 225 -5.37 -7.63 -2.17
N HIS A 226 -5.05 -6.36 -1.88
CA HIS A 226 -5.77 -5.25 -2.48
C HIS A 226 -5.25 -4.92 -3.90
N LYS A 227 -6.05 -5.31 -4.91
CA LYS A 227 -5.83 -4.97 -6.32
C LYS A 227 -6.58 -3.69 -6.68
N PHE A 228 -5.90 -2.79 -7.37
CA PHE A 228 -6.48 -1.55 -7.90
C PHE A 228 -6.94 -1.76 -9.35
N ALA A 229 -8.04 -1.11 -9.75
CA ALA A 229 -8.54 -1.19 -11.12
C ALA A 229 -7.68 -0.37 -12.10
N SER A 230 -6.86 0.57 -11.61
CA SER A 230 -5.99 1.39 -12.47
C SER A 230 -4.72 1.87 -11.77
N LEU A 231 -3.72 2.21 -12.60
CA LEU A 231 -2.50 2.89 -12.14
C LEU A 231 -2.81 4.20 -11.40
N ARG A 232 -3.84 4.94 -11.81
CA ARG A 232 -4.27 6.19 -11.16
C ARG A 232 -4.72 5.94 -9.73
N GLN A 233 -5.53 4.89 -9.51
CA GLN A 233 -5.98 4.50 -8.18
C GLN A 233 -4.81 4.04 -7.30
N LEU A 234 -3.95 3.15 -7.81
CA LEU A 234 -2.73 2.72 -7.11
C LEU A 234 -1.84 3.91 -6.72
N ARG A 235 -1.65 4.86 -7.64
CA ARG A 235 -0.88 6.09 -7.38
C ARG A 235 -1.52 6.93 -6.28
N GLN A 236 -2.81 7.19 -6.38
CA GLN A 236 -3.52 8.01 -5.40
C GLN A 236 -3.46 7.37 -4.01
N TYR A 237 -3.68 6.05 -3.92
CA TYR A 237 -3.56 5.29 -2.68
C TYR A 237 -2.13 5.35 -2.12
N THR A 238 -1.12 5.06 -2.94
CA THR A 238 0.28 5.02 -2.50
C THR A 238 0.74 6.37 -1.96
N ILE A 239 0.34 7.48 -2.60
CA ILE A 239 0.61 8.84 -2.12
C ILE A 239 -0.15 9.13 -0.82
N ARG A 240 -1.44 8.75 -0.77
CA ARG A 240 -2.33 8.99 0.37
C ARG A 240 -1.85 8.29 1.65
N GLU A 241 -1.34 7.07 1.50
CA GLU A 241 -0.85 6.22 2.59
C GLU A 241 0.67 6.37 2.84
N ASP A 242 1.36 7.17 2.02
CA ASP A 242 2.83 7.34 2.02
C ASP A 242 3.61 6.00 1.92
N LYS A 243 2.99 4.96 1.33
CA LYS A 243 3.54 3.59 1.18
C LYS A 243 4.45 3.46 -0.03
N PHE A 244 5.50 4.26 -0.08
CA PHE A 244 6.43 4.27 -1.20
C PHE A 244 7.46 3.13 -1.11
N PHE A 245 7.39 2.21 -2.07
CA PHE A 245 8.39 1.16 -2.22
C PHE A 245 9.71 1.71 -2.79
N PRO A 246 10.88 1.28 -2.29
CA PRO A 246 12.17 1.84 -2.66
C PRO A 246 12.60 1.51 -4.09
N ARG A 247 12.38 2.41 -5.06
CA ARG A 247 12.68 2.17 -6.49
C ARG A 247 14.11 1.70 -6.77
N LYS A 248 15.14 2.30 -6.14
CA LYS A 248 16.55 1.95 -6.41
C LYS A 248 16.87 0.52 -5.96
N GLN A 249 16.39 0.14 -4.78
CA GLN A 249 16.57 -1.18 -4.20
C GLN A 249 15.72 -2.22 -4.95
N ALA A 250 14.46 -1.89 -5.25
CA ALA A 250 13.54 -2.76 -5.97
C ALA A 250 14.01 -3.09 -7.40
N LYS A 251 14.69 -2.15 -8.07
CA LYS A 251 15.29 -2.40 -9.39
C LYS A 251 16.40 -3.44 -9.39
N ARG A 252 16.99 -3.76 -8.23
CA ARG A 252 18.00 -4.82 -8.10
C ARG A 252 17.39 -6.22 -8.11
N SER A 253 16.13 -6.34 -7.69
CA SER A 253 15.40 -7.61 -7.75
C SER A 253 14.76 -7.79 -9.14
N LEU A 254 15.06 -8.92 -9.78
CA LEU A 254 14.57 -9.22 -11.12
C LEU A 254 13.06 -9.46 -11.14
N LEU A 255 12.47 -9.87 -10.02
CA LEU A 255 11.02 -10.09 -9.85
C LEU A 255 10.28 -8.81 -9.45
N LEU A 256 10.78 -8.07 -8.45
CA LEU A 256 10.12 -6.86 -7.96
C LEU A 256 9.90 -5.82 -9.07
N ARG A 257 10.81 -5.75 -10.04
CA ARG A 257 10.68 -4.80 -11.16
C ARG A 257 9.39 -4.97 -11.98
N PHE A 258 8.77 -6.15 -12.01
CA PHE A 258 7.50 -6.37 -12.71
C PHE A 258 6.29 -5.79 -11.95
N LEU A 259 6.37 -5.76 -10.63
CA LEU A 259 5.38 -5.14 -9.75
C LEU A 259 5.58 -3.62 -9.64
N LEU A 260 6.79 -3.13 -9.89
CA LEU A 260 7.07 -1.70 -9.89
C LEU A 260 6.29 -0.97 -10.98
N LYS A 261 5.29 -0.19 -10.56
CA LYS A 261 4.70 0.83 -11.43
C LYS A 261 5.36 2.18 -11.17
N VAL A 262 5.83 2.82 -12.23
CA VAL A 262 6.32 4.20 -12.13
C VAL A 262 5.10 5.10 -11.86
N LEU A 263 4.99 5.56 -10.61
CA LEU A 263 3.88 6.41 -10.16
C LEU A 263 4.02 7.88 -10.62
N VAL A 264 5.04 8.20 -11.41
CA VAL A 264 5.27 9.54 -11.96
C VAL A 264 4.87 9.50 -13.43
N GLY A 265 3.82 10.25 -13.78
CA GLY A 265 3.38 10.35 -15.16
C GLY A 265 4.49 10.89 -16.04
N GLN A 266 4.85 10.14 -17.07
CA GLN A 266 5.22 10.80 -18.31
C GLN A 266 3.92 11.34 -18.88
N ASN A 267 3.81 12.67 -18.94
CA ASN A 267 2.91 13.29 -19.89
C ASN A 267 3.40 12.79 -21.26
N GLN A 268 2.69 11.84 -21.86
CA GLN A 268 2.84 11.63 -23.28
C GLN A 268 2.15 12.82 -23.93
N VAL A 269 2.99 13.75 -24.37
CA VAL A 269 2.64 14.72 -25.41
C VAL A 269 2.39 13.87 -26.66
N GLN A 270 1.14 13.89 -27.13
CA GLN A 270 0.85 13.75 -28.55
C GLN A 270 0.68 15.16 -29.09
#